data_AF-A0A7Y0S9N4-F1
#
_entry.id   AF-A0A7Y0S9N4-F1
#
_cell.length_a   1.000
_cell.length_b   1.000
_cell.length_c   1.000
_cell.angle_alpha   90.00
_cell.angle_beta   90.00
_cell.angle_gamma   90.00
#
_symmetry.space_group_name_H-M   'P 1'
#
loop_
_entity.id
_entity.type
_entity.pdbx_description
1 polymer ?
#
loop_
_entity_poly.entity_id
_entity_poly.type
_entity_poly.pdbx_seq_one_letter_code
_entity_poly.pdbx_strand_id
1 'polypeptide(L)'
;VLMALEREVPDVLVSDIRMPGIDGLELLKQVQRDYPDLPVIIMTAHSDLDAAVNAYQKGAFEYLPKPFDIDETLTLVERAIAHSHENKREQLSPEDIPAETPEIIGEAPAMQEVFR
;
A
#
# COMPACT_ATOMS: atom_id res chain seq x y z
N VAL A 1 7.49 -8.05 -14.18
CA VAL A 1 6.95 -7.26 -13.05
C VAL A 1 5.68 -6.55 -13.45
N LEU A 2 5.71 -5.61 -14.40
CA LEU A 2 4.49 -4.90 -14.85
C LEU A 2 3.35 -5.83 -15.32
N MET A 3 3.65 -6.83 -16.16
CA MET A 3 2.66 -7.86 -16.56
C MET A 3 2.09 -8.70 -15.39
N ALA A 4 2.79 -8.77 -14.25
CA ALA A 4 2.28 -9.47 -13.07
C ALA A 4 1.34 -8.57 -12.26
N LEU A 5 1.64 -7.27 -12.16
CA LEU A 5 0.79 -6.26 -11.54
C LEU A 5 -0.57 -6.11 -12.25
N GLU A 6 -0.63 -6.40 -13.56
CA GLU A 6 -1.88 -6.44 -14.32
C GLU A 6 -2.81 -7.60 -13.92
N ARG A 7 -2.27 -8.68 -13.33
CA ARG A 7 -3.06 -9.85 -12.92
C ARG A 7 -3.49 -9.80 -11.48
N GLU A 8 -2.61 -9.32 -10.61
CA GLU A 8 -2.84 -9.20 -9.18
C GLU A 8 -1.99 -8.06 -8.65
N VAL A 9 -2.62 -7.14 -7.91
CA VAL A 9 -1.92 -6.03 -7.26
C VAL A 9 -1.46 -6.52 -5.89
N PRO A 10 -0.15 -6.63 -5.63
CA PRO A 10 0.37 -7.05 -4.33
C PRO A 10 0.15 -5.96 -3.29
N ASP A 11 0.24 -6.31 -2.00
CA ASP A 11 0.13 -5.31 -0.93
C ASP A 11 1.40 -4.47 -0.79
N VAL A 12 2.56 -5.00 -1.20
CA VAL A 12 3.87 -4.33 -1.15
C VAL A 12 4.73 -4.78 -2.33
N LEU A 13 5.45 -3.83 -2.95
CA LEU A 13 6.47 -4.11 -3.96
C LEU A 13 7.87 -3.87 -3.38
N VAL A 14 8.75 -4.86 -3.47
CA VAL A 14 10.16 -4.73 -3.12
C VAL A 14 11.01 -4.87 -4.38
N SER A 15 11.82 -3.86 -4.70
CA SER A 15 12.64 -3.86 -5.92
C SER A 15 14.08 -3.40 -5.65
N ASP A 16 15.04 -3.94 -6.39
CA ASP A 16 16.41 -3.41 -6.40
C ASP A 16 16.48 -2.15 -7.27
N ILE A 17 17.32 -1.19 -6.90
CA ILE A 17 17.65 -0.03 -7.73
C ILE A 17 18.43 -0.46 -8.98
N ARG A 18 19.38 -1.39 -8.84
CA ARG A 18 20.19 -1.87 -9.98
C ARG A 18 19.62 -3.18 -10.51
N MET A 19 18.77 -3.08 -11.53
CA MET A 19 18.31 -4.22 -12.32
C MET A 19 18.77 -4.11 -13.77
N PRO A 20 19.14 -5.23 -14.44
CA PRO A 20 19.39 -5.23 -15.87
C PRO A 20 18.08 -4.97 -16.63
N GLY A 21 18.06 -3.94 -17.47
CA GLY A 21 16.87 -3.54 -18.24
C GLY A 21 16.26 -2.26 -17.69
N ILE A 22 15.13 -2.38 -16.99
CA ILE A 22 14.47 -1.24 -16.36
C ILE A 22 15.09 -0.97 -14.98
N ASP A 23 15.50 0.28 -14.75
CA ASP A 23 15.98 0.74 -13.44
C ASP A 23 14.85 0.65 -12.41
N GLY A 24 15.14 0.26 -11.17
CA GLY A 24 14.17 0.25 -10.08
C GLY A 24 13.54 1.62 -9.84
N LEU A 25 14.27 2.71 -10.11
CA LEU A 25 13.74 4.06 -10.08
C LEU A 25 12.72 4.31 -11.19
N GLU A 26 12.94 3.80 -12.40
CA GLU A 26 11.96 3.99 -13.48
C GLU A 26 10.70 3.14 -13.23
N LEU A 27 10.87 1.92 -12.71
CA LEU A 27 9.76 1.07 -12.26
C LEU A 27 8.91 1.79 -11.21
N LEU A 28 9.53 2.41 -10.22
CA LEU A 28 8.81 3.12 -9.18
C LEU A 28 8.00 4.30 -9.73
N LYS A 29 8.44 4.98 -10.81
CA LYS A 29 7.70 6.13 -11.36
C LYS A 29 6.43 5.64 -12.02
N GLN A 30 6.56 4.52 -12.72
CA GLN A 30 5.45 3.88 -13.39
C GLN A 30 4.46 3.30 -12.39
N VAL A 31 4.94 2.62 -11.35
CA VAL A 31 4.09 2.08 -10.29
C VAL A 31 3.38 3.21 -9.53
N GLN A 32 4.06 4.28 -9.15
CA GLN A 32 3.42 5.41 -8.47
C GLN A 32 2.37 6.12 -9.36
N ARG A 33 2.55 6.09 -10.68
CA ARG A 33 1.59 6.65 -11.63
C ARG A 33 0.35 5.78 -11.81
N ASP A 34 0.54 4.47 -11.95
CA ASP A 34 -0.52 3.52 -12.30
C ASP A 34 -1.21 2.96 -11.04
N TYR A 35 -0.48 2.88 -9.93
CA TYR A 35 -0.88 2.34 -8.62
C TYR A 35 -0.37 3.25 -7.48
N PRO A 36 -0.95 4.45 -7.30
CA PRO A 36 -0.46 5.43 -6.33
C PRO A 36 -0.51 4.95 -4.87
N ASP A 37 -1.40 4.01 -4.56
CA ASP A 37 -1.59 3.46 -3.21
C ASP A 37 -0.71 2.25 -2.91
N LEU A 38 0.05 1.74 -3.89
CA LEU A 38 0.93 0.60 -3.71
C LEU A 38 2.24 1.05 -3.05
N PRO A 39 2.51 0.67 -1.79
CA PRO A 39 3.78 0.99 -1.16
C PRO A 39 4.92 0.22 -1.84
N VAL A 40 5.97 0.95 -2.21
CA VAL A 40 7.16 0.39 -2.86
C VAL A 40 8.40 0.63 -1.99
N ILE A 41 9.14 -0.45 -1.72
CA ILE A 41 10.41 -0.46 -1.01
C ILE A 41 11.54 -0.67 -2.03
N ILE A 42 12.48 0.26 -2.07
CA ILE A 42 13.63 0.20 -2.98
C ILE A 42 14.89 -0.23 -2.22
N MET A 43 15.48 -1.34 -2.63
CA MET A 43 16.77 -1.79 -2.13
C MET A 43 17.90 -1.09 -2.88
N THR A 44 18.90 -0.57 -2.16
CA THR A 44 20.01 0.18 -2.77
C THR A 44 21.37 -0.18 -2.19
N ALA A 45 22.41 -0.05 -3.00
CA ALA A 45 23.79 -0.07 -2.52
C ALA A 45 24.17 1.31 -1.95
N HIS A 46 25.10 1.35 -1.00
CA HIS A 46 25.51 2.58 -0.31
C HIS A 46 26.01 3.69 -1.27
N SER A 47 26.56 3.31 -2.41
CA SER A 47 27.11 4.24 -3.42
C SER A 47 26.05 4.98 -4.25
N ASP A 48 24.81 4.48 -4.26
CA ASP A 48 23.72 5.02 -5.10
C ASP A 48 22.63 5.70 -4.25
N LEU A 49 22.72 5.61 -2.92
CA LEU A 49 21.69 6.06 -1.99
C LEU A 49 21.47 7.58 -2.07
N ASP A 50 22.51 8.40 -1.91
CA ASP A 50 22.34 9.86 -1.82
C ASP A 50 21.82 10.48 -3.14
N ALA A 51 22.26 9.95 -4.29
CA ALA A 51 21.82 10.44 -5.59
C ALA A 51 20.38 9.98 -5.90
N ALA A 52 20.02 8.74 -5.54
CA ALA A 52 18.69 8.21 -5.73
C ALA A 52 17.68 8.86 -4.77
N VAL A 53 18.01 8.98 -3.49
CA VAL A 53 17.14 9.57 -2.46
C VAL A 53 16.77 11.01 -2.82
N ASN A 54 17.72 11.84 -3.27
CA ASN A 54 17.44 13.22 -3.67
C ASN A 54 16.54 13.34 -4.92
N ALA A 55 16.66 12.41 -5.87
CA ALA A 55 15.81 12.40 -7.07
C ALA A 55 14.38 11.92 -6.78
N TYR A 56 14.18 11.24 -5.64
CA TYR A 56 13.09 10.28 -5.49
C TYR A 56 12.35 10.35 -4.14
N GLN A 57 12.72 11.24 -3.23
CA GLN A 57 12.01 11.54 -1.97
C GLN A 57 10.52 11.97 -2.11
N LYS A 58 9.92 11.87 -3.29
CA LYS A 58 8.52 12.20 -3.57
C LYS A 58 7.62 10.99 -3.87
N GLY A 59 8.10 9.74 -3.70
CA GLY A 59 7.26 8.60 -4.09
C GLY A 59 7.59 7.17 -3.66
N ALA A 60 8.76 6.90 -3.08
CA ALA A 60 8.99 5.60 -2.45
C ALA A 60 8.34 5.57 -1.06
N PHE A 61 7.85 4.40 -0.63
CA PHE A 61 7.44 4.20 0.76
C PHE A 61 8.68 4.17 1.66
N GLU A 62 9.70 3.40 1.27
CA GLU A 62 10.97 3.35 1.99
C GLU A 62 12.15 2.90 1.13
N TYR A 63 13.36 3.08 1.65
CA TYR A 63 14.60 2.57 1.09
C TYR A 63 15.26 1.57 2.04
N LEU A 64 15.78 0.49 1.48
CA LEU A 64 16.48 -0.55 2.21
C LEU A 64 17.96 -0.63 1.76
N PRO A 65 18.92 -0.09 2.53
CA PRO A 65 20.32 -0.15 2.16
C PRO A 65 20.87 -1.58 2.29
N LYS A 66 21.74 -2.00 1.35
CA LYS A 66 22.47 -3.27 1.42
C LYS A 66 23.85 -3.07 2.07
N PRO A 67 24.28 -3.94 3.01
CA PRO A 67 23.54 -5.08 3.57
C PRO A 67 22.44 -4.63 4.54
N PHE A 68 21.30 -5.33 4.52
CA PHE A 68 20.16 -5.08 5.41
C PHE A 68 20.03 -6.17 6.46
N ASP A 69 19.44 -5.81 7.60
CA ASP A 69 19.04 -6.74 8.63
C ASP A 69 17.66 -7.34 8.29
N ILE A 70 17.48 -8.65 8.49
CA ILE A 70 16.24 -9.36 8.15
C ILE A 70 15.10 -8.94 9.09
N ASP A 71 15.38 -8.73 10.37
CA ASP A 71 14.36 -8.35 11.36
C ASP A 71 13.86 -6.93 11.10
N GLU A 72 14.78 -6.02 10.73
CA GLU A 72 14.42 -4.65 10.30
C GLU A 72 13.61 -4.66 9.01
N THR A 73 14.00 -5.48 8.04
CA THR A 73 13.28 -5.61 6.76
C THR A 73 11.88 -6.17 6.97
N LEU A 74 11.70 -7.14 7.86
CA LEU A 74 10.39 -7.71 8.16
C LEU A 74 9.47 -6.66 8.76
N THR A 75 9.97 -5.92 9.76
CA THR A 75 9.25 -4.81 10.38
C THR A 75 8.83 -3.76 9.35
N LEU A 76 9.72 -3.47 8.40
CA LEU A 76 9.46 -2.51 7.34
C LEU A 76 8.35 -2.98 6.39
N VAL A 77 8.39 -4.24 5.97
CA VAL A 77 7.36 -4.84 5.10
C VAL A 77 6.03 -4.92 5.81
N GLU A 78 5.99 -5.32 7.08
CA GLU A 78 4.75 -5.34 7.88
C GLU A 78 4.10 -3.96 7.96
N ARG A 79 4.92 -2.91 8.16
CA ARG A 79 4.43 -1.53 8.14
C ARG A 79 3.88 -1.11 6.77
N ALA A 80 4.54 -1.52 5.70
CA ALA A 80 4.08 -1.26 4.34
C ALA A 80 2.74 -1.97 4.05
N ILE A 81 2.58 -3.23 4.45
CA ILE A 81 1.33 -3.99 4.32
C ILE A 81 0.20 -3.30 5.10
N ALA A 82 0.46 -2.90 6.35
CA ALA A 82 -0.52 -2.20 7.17
C ALA A 82 -1.00 -0.90 6.51
N HIS A 83 -0.07 -0.13 5.94
CA HIS A 83 -0.41 1.10 5.21
C HIS A 83 -1.27 0.84 3.97
N SER A 84 -0.95 -0.20 3.20
CA SER A 84 -1.77 -0.61 2.05
C SER A 84 -3.20 -1.00 2.46
N HIS A 85 -3.36 -1.75 3.55
CA HIS A 85 -4.67 -2.10 4.08
C HIS A 85 -5.45 -0.89 4.62
N GLU A 86 -4.80 0.07 5.26
CA GLU A 86 -5.42 1.32 5.69
C GLU A 86 -5.96 2.10 4.49
N ASN A 87 -5.13 2.35 3.48
CA ASN A 87 -5.54 3.05 2.26
C ASN A 87 -6.70 2.33 1.54
N LYS A 88 -6.66 1.00 1.47
CA LYS A 88 -7.73 0.20 0.86
C LYS A 88 -9.04 0.28 1.66
N ARG A 89 -8.96 0.31 2.99
CA ARG A 89 -10.13 0.48 3.88
C ARG A 89 -10.71 1.88 3.83
N GLU A 90 -9.89 2.90 3.65
CA GLU A 90 -10.33 4.29 3.48
C GLU A 90 -10.98 4.52 2.10
N GLN A 91 -10.54 3.80 1.07
CA GLN A 91 -11.18 3.81 -0.26
C GLN A 91 -12.51 3.05 -0.30
N LEU A 92 -12.68 2.03 0.56
CA LEU A 92 -13.96 1.39 0.85
C LEU A 92 -14.83 2.34 1.69
N SER A 93 -15.34 3.37 1.03
CA SER A 93 -16.40 4.22 1.55
C SER A 93 -17.59 3.36 2.03
N PRO A 94 -18.32 3.72 3.10
CA PRO A 94 -19.51 2.99 3.55
C PRO A 94 -20.63 2.85 2.50
N GLU A 95 -20.49 3.49 1.33
CA GLU A 95 -21.45 3.47 0.23
C GLU A 95 -21.48 2.14 -0.55
N ASP A 96 -20.47 1.26 -0.39
CA ASP A 96 -20.40 -0.05 -1.06
C ASP A 96 -20.86 -1.23 -0.19
N ILE A 97 -21.53 -0.99 0.94
CA ILE A 97 -22.29 -2.05 1.62
C ILE A 97 -23.57 -2.24 0.78
N PRO A 98 -23.78 -3.37 0.06
CA PRO A 98 -25.11 -3.68 -0.43
C PRO A 98 -26.01 -3.72 0.81
N ALA A 99 -27.08 -2.93 0.80
CA ALA A 99 -28.04 -2.83 1.89
C ALA A 99 -28.73 -4.18 2.14
N GLU A 100 -28.03 -5.13 2.78
CA GLU A 100 -28.56 -6.43 3.20
C GLU A 100 -28.05 -6.83 4.60
N THR A 101 -27.80 -5.84 5.46
CA THR A 101 -27.97 -6.05 6.90
C THR A 101 -29.09 -5.13 7.36
N PRO A 102 -30.26 -5.66 7.75
CA PRO A 102 -31.30 -4.82 8.33
C PRO A 102 -30.72 -4.15 9.56
N GLU A 103 -30.68 -2.82 9.52
CA GLU A 103 -30.64 -1.96 10.68
C GLU A 103 -31.49 -2.57 11.78
N ILE A 104 -30.86 -2.93 12.90
CA ILE A 104 -31.60 -3.11 14.15
C ILE A 104 -31.91 -1.70 14.64
N ILE A 105 -32.87 -1.05 13.97
CA ILE A 105 -33.56 0.12 14.48
C ILE A 105 -35.01 -0.31 14.63
N GLY A 106 -35.47 -0.32 15.88
CA GLY A 106 -36.76 -0.86 16.28
C GLY A 106 -37.93 -0.11 15.66
N GLU A 107 -38.38 -0.57 14.50
CA GLU A 107 -39.71 -0.26 13.93
C GLU A 107 -40.79 -1.24 14.42
N ALA A 108 -40.51 -2.02 15.48
CA ALA A 108 -41.53 -2.88 16.07
C ALA A 108 -42.60 -2.00 16.76
N PRO A 109 -43.90 -2.16 16.45
CA PRO A 109 -44.99 -1.40 17.07
C PRO A 109 -44.97 -1.44 18.61
N ALA A 110 -44.43 -2.53 19.18
CA ALA A 110 -44.28 -2.72 20.62
C ALA A 110 -43.28 -1.74 21.30
N MET A 111 -42.36 -1.11 20.56
CA MET A 111 -41.38 -0.17 21.13
C MET A 111 -41.89 1.28 21.20
N GLN A 112 -42.94 1.64 20.45
CA GLN A 112 -43.54 2.99 20.53
C GLN A 112 -44.57 3.16 21.65
N GLU A 113 -45.00 2.06 22.30
CA GLU A 113 -45.95 2.14 23.43
C GLU A 113 -45.30 2.49 24.78
N VAL A 114 -43.97 2.62 24.85
CA VAL A 114 -43.26 2.93 26.12
C VAL A 114 -43.01 4.44 26.31
N PHE A 115 -43.27 5.27 25.28
CA PHE A 115 -43.16 6.73 25.35
C PHE A 115 -44.53 7.43 25.37
N ARG A 116 -45.42 7.02 26.27
CA ARG A 116 -46.55 7.85 26.71
C ARG A 116 -46.46 8.11 28.21
#